data_AF-A0A177N795-F1
#
_entry.id   AF-A0A177N795-F1
#
_cell.length_a   1.000
_cell.length_b   1.000
_cell.length_c   1.000
_cell.angle_alpha   90.00
_cell.angle_beta   90.00
_cell.angle_gamma   90.00
#
_symmetry.space_group_name_H-M   'P 1'
#
loop_
_entity.id
_entity.type
_entity.pdbx_description
1 polymer ?
#
loop_
_entity_poly.entity_id
_entity_poly.type
_entity_poly.pdbx_seq_one_letter_code
_entity_poly.pdbx_strand_id
1 'polypeptide(L)'
;MNKITPHLIRDLNATLPEGTECYLCSAVRQALSKYRKGREPAAYLNKEQAVPMLATRLGRGLKRFFVRDVQAALDSMDNQKNRLSWPF
;
A
#
# COMPACT_ATOMS: atom_id res chain seq x y z
N MET A 1 -9.26 6.76 14.45
CA MET A 1 -10.02 5.74 13.69
C MET A 1 -9.90 6.05 12.21
N ASN A 2 -9.12 5.25 11.46
CA ASN A 2 -8.88 5.51 10.03
C ASN A 2 -10.13 5.18 9.23
N LYS A 3 -10.96 6.19 8.94
CA LYS A 3 -12.12 6.05 8.05
C LYS A 3 -11.63 5.76 6.64
N ILE A 4 -11.97 4.60 6.11
CA ILE A 4 -11.75 4.27 4.70
C ILE A 4 -12.98 4.72 3.92
N THR A 5 -12.78 5.60 2.94
CA THR A 5 -13.85 6.04 2.04
C THR A 5 -13.85 5.21 0.76
N PRO A 6 -14.97 5.12 0.03
CA PRO A 6 -15.04 4.38 -1.24
C PRO A 6 -14.03 4.88 -2.27
N HIS A 7 -13.79 6.20 -2.31
CA HIS A 7 -12.77 6.81 -3.16
C HIS A 7 -11.36 6.30 -2.82
N LEU A 8 -11.03 6.22 -1.53
CA LEU A 8 -9.75 5.68 -1.08
C LEU A 8 -9.59 4.21 -1.46
N ILE A 9 -10.64 3.38 -1.34
CA ILE A 9 -10.58 1.98 -1.78
C ILE A 9 -10.36 1.90 -3.29
N ARG A 10 -11.01 2.77 -4.08
CA ARG A 10 -10.82 2.82 -5.53
C ARG A 10 -9.38 3.17 -5.90
N ASP A 11 -8.82 4.21 -5.27
CA ASP A 11 -7.42 4.60 -5.49
C ASP A 11 -6.46 3.52 -5.01
N LEU A 12 -6.73 2.89 -3.86
CA LEU A 12 -5.98 1.73 -3.39
C LEU A 12 -6.02 0.62 -4.43
N ASN A 13 -7.20 0.25 -4.92
CA ASN A 13 -7.34 -0.82 -5.91
C ASN A 13 -6.61 -0.51 -7.22
N ALA A 14 -6.58 0.76 -7.65
CA ALA A 14 -5.89 1.20 -8.87
C ALA A 14 -4.37 1.28 -8.70
N THR A 15 -3.88 1.62 -7.51
CA THR A 15 -2.45 1.82 -7.24
C THR A 15 -1.77 0.60 -6.63
N LEU A 16 -2.53 -0.32 -6.04
CA LEU A 16 -2.01 -1.46 -5.30
C LEU A 16 -1.73 -2.63 -6.24
N PRO A 17 -0.47 -3.08 -6.34
CA PRO A 17 -0.13 -4.25 -7.13
C PRO A 17 -0.72 -5.52 -6.51
N GLU A 18 -1.23 -6.39 -7.38
CA GLU A 18 -1.78 -7.69 -6.98
C GLU A 18 -0.80 -8.46 -6.10
N GLY A 19 -1.30 -9.04 -5.01
CA GLY A 19 -0.49 -9.80 -4.07
C GLY A 19 0.16 -9.01 -2.94
N THR A 20 0.07 -7.69 -2.91
CA THR A 20 0.55 -6.87 -1.77
C THR A 20 -0.53 -6.57 -0.72
N GLU A 21 -1.75 -7.07 -0.93
CA GLU A 21 -2.88 -6.91 0.00
C GLU A 21 -2.68 -7.58 1.36
N CYS A 22 -1.73 -8.53 1.42
CA CYS A 22 -1.35 -9.18 2.67
C CYS A 22 -0.78 -8.17 3.70
N TYR A 23 -0.25 -7.04 3.22
CA TYR A 23 0.34 -5.98 4.05
C TYR A 23 -0.62 -4.86 4.43
N LEU A 24 -1.89 -4.97 4.06
CA LEU A 24 -2.92 -4.01 4.45
C LEU A 24 -3.50 -4.37 5.82
N CYS A 25 -3.98 -3.34 6.53
CA CYS A 25 -4.75 -3.55 7.76
C CYS A 25 -6.02 -4.36 7.46
N SER A 26 -6.46 -5.19 8.41
CA SER A 26 -7.61 -6.09 8.25
C SER A 26 -8.87 -5.37 7.75
N ALA A 27 -9.13 -4.16 8.26
CA ALA A 27 -10.26 -3.33 7.82
C ALA A 27 -10.18 -2.96 6.33
N VAL A 28 -8.99 -2.63 5.85
CA VAL A 28 -8.72 -2.23 4.45
C VAL A 28 -8.83 -3.45 3.55
N ARG A 29 -8.26 -4.59 3.97
CA ARG A 29 -8.34 -5.84 3.24
C ARG A 29 -9.80 -6.29 3.10
N GLN A 30 -10.58 -6.21 4.17
CA GLN A 30 -12.00 -6.56 4.14
C GLN A 30 -12.80 -5.60 3.25
N ALA A 31 -12.46 -4.30 3.27
CA ALA A 31 -13.10 -3.31 2.41
C ALA A 31 -12.76 -3.52 0.92
N LEU A 32 -11.51 -3.88 0.59
CA LEU A 32 -11.08 -4.25 -0.76
C LEU A 32 -11.73 -5.56 -1.22
N SER A 33 -11.77 -6.58 -0.37
CA SER A 33 -12.43 -7.84 -0.69
C SER A 33 -13.92 -7.63 -1.00
N LYS A 34 -14.62 -6.80 -0.19
CA LYS A 34 -16.00 -6.39 -0.48
C LYS A 34 -16.12 -5.64 -1.81
N TYR A 35 -15.20 -4.71 -2.08
CA TYR A 35 -15.15 -3.96 -3.33
C TYR A 35 -14.93 -4.86 -4.56
N ARG A 36 -14.05 -5.86 -4.43
CA ARG A 36 -13.71 -6.87 -5.45
C ARG A 36 -14.72 -8.03 -5.53
N LYS A 37 -15.84 -7.95 -4.80
CA LYS A 37 -16.86 -9.01 -4.70
C LYS A 37 -16.29 -10.38 -4.33
N GLY A 38 -15.30 -10.42 -3.43
CA GLY A 38 -14.68 -11.65 -2.96
C GLY A 38 -13.56 -12.21 -3.84
N ARG A 39 -13.07 -11.47 -4.84
CA ARG A 39 -11.81 -11.85 -5.53
C ARG A 39 -10.62 -11.56 -4.63
N GLU A 40 -10.04 -12.64 -4.10
CA GLU A 40 -8.73 -12.62 -3.46
C GLU A 40 -7.61 -12.85 -4.50
N PRO A 41 -6.44 -12.24 -4.32
CA PRO A 41 -5.30 -12.41 -5.20
C PRO A 41 -4.74 -13.83 -5.05
N ALA A 42 -4.49 -14.48 -6.17
CA ALA A 42 -4.00 -15.86 -6.22
C ALA A 42 -2.55 -16.01 -5.73
N ALA A 43 -1.78 -14.92 -5.70
CA ALA A 43 -0.38 -14.92 -5.30
C ALA A 43 -0.09 -13.75 -4.38
N TYR A 44 0.61 -14.03 -3.27
CA TYR A 44 1.13 -12.99 -2.38
C TYR A 44 2.57 -12.66 -2.75
N LEU A 45 2.89 -11.38 -2.80
CA LEU A 45 4.25 -10.90 -3.03
C LEU A 45 5.02 -10.87 -1.70
N ASN A 46 6.31 -11.23 -1.76
CA ASN A 46 7.19 -11.12 -0.61
C ASN A 46 7.42 -9.65 -0.23
N LYS A 47 7.68 -9.40 1.06
CA LYS A 47 7.84 -8.04 1.62
C LYS A 47 8.91 -7.24 0.88
N GLU A 48 10.01 -7.89 0.54
CA GLU A 48 11.16 -7.30 -0.16
C GLU A 48 10.82 -6.79 -1.56
N GLN A 49 9.89 -7.46 -2.26
CA GLN A 49 9.41 -7.03 -3.58
C GLN A 49 8.19 -6.11 -3.46
N ALA A 50 7.34 -6.32 -2.46
CA ALA A 50 6.15 -5.51 -2.23
C ALA A 50 6.50 -4.07 -1.85
N VAL A 51 7.44 -3.86 -0.92
CA VAL A 51 7.81 -2.53 -0.42
C VAL A 51 8.25 -1.56 -1.54
N PRO A 52 9.18 -1.90 -2.46
CA PRO A 52 9.58 -0.99 -3.54
C PRO A 52 8.47 -0.75 -4.56
N MET A 53 7.62 -1.75 -4.85
CA MET A 53 6.47 -1.56 -5.75
C MET A 53 5.40 -0.66 -5.14
N LEU A 54 5.15 -0.82 -3.84
CA LEU A 54 4.27 0.06 -3.08
C LEU A 54 4.88 1.48 -3.00
N ALA A 55 6.18 1.63 -2.76
CA ALA A 55 6.82 2.94 -2.70
C ALA A 55 6.72 3.73 -4.03
N THR A 56 6.65 3.02 -5.17
CA THR A 56 6.61 3.63 -6.50
C THR A 56 5.18 3.90 -6.98
N ARG A 57 4.23 3.01 -6.71
CA ARG A 57 2.85 3.13 -7.20
C ARG A 57 1.88 3.77 -6.22
N LEU A 58 2.16 3.69 -4.92
CA LEU A 58 1.23 4.12 -3.89
C LEU A 58 1.23 5.64 -3.73
N GLY A 59 0.05 6.26 -3.85
CA GLY A 59 -0.11 7.70 -3.67
C GLY A 59 0.21 8.18 -2.24
N ARG A 60 0.66 9.44 -2.13
CA ARG A 60 0.90 10.11 -0.83
C ARG A 60 -0.36 10.04 0.02
N GLY A 61 -0.26 9.42 1.19
CA GLY A 61 -1.35 9.31 2.15
C GLY A 61 -2.09 7.97 2.18
N LEU A 62 -1.82 7.04 1.26
CA LEU A 62 -2.35 5.66 1.35
C LEU A 62 -1.51 4.76 2.27
N LYS A 63 -0.27 5.18 2.60
CA LYS A 63 0.64 4.46 3.50
C LYS A 63 0.02 4.16 4.87
N ARG A 64 -0.85 5.04 5.38
CA ARG A 64 -1.53 4.90 6.67
C ARG A 64 -2.44 3.66 6.81
N PHE A 65 -2.73 2.98 5.70
CA PHE A 65 -3.57 1.79 5.64
C PHE A 65 -2.78 0.48 5.69
N PHE A 66 -1.44 0.55 5.69
CA PHE A 66 -0.56 -0.62 5.80
C PHE A 66 -0.28 -0.97 7.25
N VAL A 67 0.18 -2.20 7.49
CA VAL A 67 0.70 -2.60 8.81
C VAL A 67 1.94 -1.75 9.16
N ARG A 68 2.16 -1.47 10.45
CA ARG A 68 3.28 -0.64 10.94
C ARG A 68 4.63 -1.04 10.35
N ASP A 69 4.89 -2.33 10.22
CA ASP A 69 6.10 -2.88 9.61
C ASP A 69 6.35 -2.40 8.17
N VAL A 70 5.30 -2.35 7.36
CA VAL A 70 5.39 -1.91 5.95
C VAL A 70 5.34 -0.40 5.85
N GLN A 71 4.64 0.27 6.77
CA GLN A 71 4.72 1.73 6.90
C GLN A 71 6.14 2.20 7.16
N ALA A 72 6.84 1.60 8.14
CA ALA A 72 8.22 1.95 8.47
C ALA A 72 9.18 1.74 7.29
N ALA A 73 8.99 0.64 6.55
CA ALA A 73 9.79 0.34 5.35
C ALA A 73 9.51 1.35 4.21
N LEU A 74 8.24 1.69 3.98
CA LEU A 74 7.82 2.69 2.99
C LEU A 74 8.27 4.11 3.34
N ASP A 75 8.31 4.45 4.62
CA ASP A 75 8.80 5.74 5.11
C ASP A 75 10.30 5.87 4.91
N SER A 76 11.04 4.79 5.23
CA SER A 76 12.49 4.71 4.99
C SER A 76 12.85 4.89 3.52
N MET A 77 12.10 4.25 2.59
CA MET A 77 12.32 4.42 1.16
C MET A 77 11.98 5.82 0.65
N ASP A 78 10.91 6.44 1.17
CA ASP A 78 10.52 7.80 0.80
C ASP A 78 11.56 8.83 1.25
N ASN A 79 12.06 8.67 2.47
CA ASN A 79 13.12 9.50 3.03
C ASN A 79 14.43 9.32 2.25
N GLN A 80 14.78 8.10 1.84
CA GLN A 80 15.94 7.84 0.99
C GLN A 80 15.81 8.50 -0.39
N LYS A 81 14.61 8.47 -0.99
CA LYS A 81 14.34 9.14 -2.27
C LYS A 81 14.43 10.66 -2.15
N ASN A 82 13.95 11.23 -1.04
CA ASN A 82 14.03 12.66 -0.76
C ASN A 82 15.48 13.11 -0.42
N ARG A 83 16.29 12.22 0.16
CA ARG A 83 17.72 12.46 0.39
C ARG A 83 18.57 12.44 -0.88
N LEU A 84 18.13 11.74 -1.92
CA LEU A 84 18.81 11.70 -3.23
C LEU A 84 18.42 12.88 -4.13
N SER A 85 17.39 13.65 -3.78
CA SER A 85 17.02 14.91 -4.44
C SER A 85 17.63 16.11 -3.71
N TRP A 86 18.96 16.23 -3.74
CA TRP A 86 19.64 17.51 -3.48
C TRP A 86 20.22 18.00 -4.81
N PRO A 87 19.85 19.20 -5.29
CA PRO A 87 20.54 19.78 -6.44
C PRO A 87 21.89 20.31 -5.95
N PHE A 88 22.94 19.97 -6.69
CA PHE A 88 24.14 20.79 -6.77
C PHE A 88 23.80 22.15 -7.39
#